data_AF-A0A1V3XP30-F1
#
_entry.id   AF-A0A1V3XP30-F1
#
_cell.length_a   1.000
_cell.length_b   1.000
_cell.length_c   1.000
_cell.angle_alpha   90.00
_cell.angle_beta   90.00
_cell.angle_gamma   90.00
#
_symmetry.space_group_name_H-M   'P 1'
#
loop_
_entity.id
_entity.type
_entity.pdbx_description
1 polymer ?
#
loop_
_entity_poly.entity_id
_entity_poly.type
_entity_poly.pdbx_seq_one_letter_code
_entity_poly.pdbx_strand_id
1 'polypeptide(L)'
;MIAERLPVHDWPDRDLRITAIDTATGELVIFDRHSGVDLVDAVAASCAVPGAWPPVTIAGRRYMDGGVASSVNVGVAGDCAVAVVLVPSGADTPSPFGPGRPPRSRHSRAAHSPCSRTTSR
;
A
#
# COMPACT_ATOMS: atom_id res chain seq x y z
N MET A 1 -2.95 7.31 18.96
CA MET A 1 -4.02 7.59 17.98
C MET A 1 -3.40 7.82 16.58
N ILE A 2 -4.13 7.70 15.47
CA ILE A 2 -3.56 7.91 14.11
C ILE A 2 -2.93 9.30 13.95
N ALA A 3 -3.54 10.33 14.52
CA ALA A 3 -3.04 11.71 14.53
C ALA A 3 -1.62 11.84 15.10
N GLU A 4 -1.28 11.09 16.15
CA GLU A 4 0.04 11.14 16.80
C GLU A 4 1.14 10.51 15.94
N ARG A 5 0.76 9.73 14.91
CA ARG A 5 1.69 9.09 13.98
C ARG A 5 1.90 9.89 12.70
N LEU A 6 1.10 10.92 12.48
CA LEU A 6 1.22 11.79 11.31
C LEU A 6 2.10 13.00 11.67
N PRO A 7 3.19 13.27 10.93
CA PRO A 7 4.01 14.46 11.13
C PRO A 7 3.35 15.73 10.57
N VAL A 8 2.31 15.59 9.75
CA VAL A 8 1.56 16.66 9.11
C VAL A 8 0.07 16.33 9.20
N HIS A 9 -0.74 17.33 9.56
CA HIS A 9 -2.17 17.16 9.82
C HIS A 9 -3.05 17.91 8.82
N ASP A 10 -2.45 18.78 8.01
CA ASP A 10 -3.13 19.52 6.94
C ASP A 10 -2.86 18.88 5.58
N TRP A 11 -3.81 19.02 4.65
CA TRP A 11 -3.63 18.57 3.28
C TRP A 11 -2.44 19.28 2.61
N PRO A 12 -1.57 18.55 1.89
CA PRO A 12 -0.53 19.18 1.09
C PRO A 12 -1.12 19.85 -0.17
N ASP A 13 -0.39 20.81 -0.73
CA ASP A 13 -0.71 21.38 -2.06
C ASP A 13 -0.55 20.37 -3.20
N ARG A 14 0.25 19.32 -2.97
CA ARG A 14 0.43 18.22 -3.91
C ARG A 14 -0.85 17.39 -4.00
N ASP A 15 -1.07 16.77 -5.17
CA ASP A 15 -2.19 15.85 -5.34
C ASP A 15 -1.98 14.61 -4.47
N LEU A 16 -2.79 14.49 -3.43
CA LEU A 16 -2.83 13.37 -2.51
C LEU A 16 -4.27 12.84 -2.48
N ARG A 17 -4.41 11.56 -2.82
CA ARG A 17 -5.68 10.86 -2.89
C ARG A 17 -5.65 9.72 -1.87
N ILE A 18 -6.63 9.69 -0.97
CA ILE A 18 -6.75 8.69 0.10
C ILE A 18 -8.04 7.91 -0.09
N THR A 19 -7.95 6.58 -0.13
CA THR A 19 -9.09 5.71 -0.41
C THR A 19 -9.79 5.22 0.86
N ALA A 20 -11.11 5.17 0.84
CA ALA A 20 -11.91 4.47 1.84
C ALA A 20 -13.13 3.80 1.17
N ILE A 21 -13.79 2.88 1.86
CA ILE A 21 -15.07 2.32 1.42
C ILE A 21 -16.20 2.95 2.23
N ASP A 22 -17.21 3.50 1.57
CA ASP A 22 -18.47 3.83 2.24
C ASP A 22 -19.18 2.53 2.63
N THR A 23 -19.42 2.35 3.92
CA THR A 23 -19.96 1.10 4.47
C THR A 23 -21.42 0.84 4.13
N ALA A 24 -22.20 1.87 3.76
CA ALA A 24 -23.61 1.74 3.42
C ALA A 24 -23.80 1.30 1.95
N THR A 25 -22.92 1.75 1.06
CA THR A 25 -22.99 1.52 -0.38
C THR A 25 -22.01 0.48 -0.88
N GLY A 26 -20.89 0.28 -0.17
CA GLY A 26 -19.76 -0.53 -0.62
C GLY A 26 -18.88 0.16 -1.67
N GLU A 27 -19.14 1.43 -2.00
CA GLU A 27 -18.40 2.15 -3.03
C GLU A 27 -17.04 2.65 -2.53
N LEU A 28 -16.05 2.63 -3.44
CA LEU A 28 -14.75 3.24 -3.22
C LEU A 28 -14.88 4.76 -3.29
N VAL A 29 -14.57 5.43 -2.18
CA VAL A 29 -14.52 6.87 -2.04
C VAL A 29 -13.06 7.32 -2.02
N ILE A 30 -12.78 8.41 -2.72
CA ILE A 30 -11.45 9.04 -2.77
C ILE A 30 -11.56 10.39 -2.08
N PHE A 31 -10.82 10.57 -0.99
CA PHE A 31 -10.65 11.85 -0.33
C PHE A 31 -9.41 12.57 -0.86
N ASP A 32 -9.54 13.87 -1.06
CA ASP A 32 -8.49 14.81 -1.42
C ASP A 32 -8.69 16.14 -0.66
N ARG A 33 -7.81 17.11 -0.92
CA ARG A 33 -7.87 18.44 -0.28
C ARG A 33 -9.16 19.23 -0.54
N HIS A 34 -9.95 18.86 -1.55
CA HIS A 34 -11.19 19.54 -1.92
C HIS A 34 -12.44 18.82 -1.39
N SER A 35 -12.26 17.68 -0.73
CA SER A 35 -13.36 16.83 -0.24
C SER A 35 -14.10 17.42 0.97
N GLY A 36 -13.56 18.47 1.59
CA GLY A 36 -14.12 19.05 2.82
C GLY A 36 -14.00 18.13 4.04
N VAL A 37 -13.00 17.25 4.03
CA VAL A 37 -12.69 16.27 5.09
C VAL A 37 -11.28 16.55 5.60
N ASP A 38 -11.09 16.54 6.92
CA ASP A 38 -9.76 16.73 7.51
C ASP A 38 -8.84 15.57 7.14
N LEU A 39 -7.56 15.86 6.85
CA LEU A 39 -6.59 14.83 6.42
C LEU A 39 -6.51 13.68 7.43
N VAL A 40 -6.50 13.99 8.72
CA VAL A 40 -6.44 12.99 9.79
C VAL A 40 -7.64 12.04 9.74
N ASP A 41 -8.84 12.55 9.46
CA ASP A 41 -10.06 11.75 9.36
C ASP A 41 -10.07 10.89 8.10
N ALA A 42 -9.59 11.43 6.98
CA ALA A 42 -9.42 10.65 5.75
C ALA A 42 -8.43 9.49 5.94
N VAL A 43 -7.29 9.73 6.60
CA VAL A 43 -6.32 8.67 6.95
C VAL A 43 -6.94 7.68 7.94
N ALA A 44 -7.66 8.16 8.95
CA ALA A 44 -8.32 7.29 9.93
C ALA A 44 -9.31 6.34 9.24
N ALA A 45 -10.15 6.86 8.34
CA ALA A 45 -11.08 6.07 7.54
C ALA A 45 -10.35 5.05 6.67
N SER A 46 -9.27 5.47 6.00
CA SER A 46 -8.45 4.60 5.16
C SER A 46 -7.74 3.49 5.92
N CYS A 47 -7.53 3.61 7.24
CA CYS A 47 -6.86 2.61 8.08
C CYS A 47 -7.84 1.78 8.94
N ALA A 48 -9.15 2.00 8.81
CA ALA A 48 -10.16 1.32 9.61
C ALA A 48 -10.45 -0.10 9.08
N VAL A 49 -9.47 -1.00 9.25
CA VAL A 49 -9.56 -2.40 8.77
C VAL A 49 -10.69 -3.13 9.50
N PRO A 50 -11.67 -3.71 8.78
CA PRO A 50 -12.78 -4.44 9.38
C PRO A 50 -12.31 -5.55 10.34
N GLY A 51 -12.89 -5.58 11.54
CA GLY A 51 -12.55 -6.53 12.60
C GLY A 51 -11.37 -6.11 13.50
N ALA A 52 -10.49 -5.23 13.02
CA ALA A 52 -9.41 -4.65 13.84
C ALA A 52 -9.80 -3.29 14.43
N TRP A 53 -10.47 -2.45 13.64
CA TRP A 53 -10.85 -1.09 14.01
C TRP A 53 -12.30 -0.79 13.60
N PRO A 54 -13.05 0.01 14.37
CA PRO A 54 -14.40 0.40 13.99
C PRO A 54 -14.39 1.36 12.79
N PRO A 55 -15.45 1.38 11.96
CA PRO A 55 -15.61 2.38 10.90
C PRO A 55 -15.58 3.80 11.43
N VAL A 56 -14.94 4.71 10.67
CA VAL A 56 -14.85 6.14 11.01
C VAL A 56 -16.08 6.87 10.48
N THR A 57 -16.63 7.78 11.29
CA THR A 57 -17.79 8.58 10.89
C THR A 57 -17.36 9.97 10.47
N ILE A 58 -17.63 10.35 9.21
CA ILE A 58 -17.31 11.67 8.64
C ILE A 58 -18.60 12.23 8.05
N ALA A 59 -19.03 13.41 8.51
CA ALA A 59 -20.27 14.06 8.09
C ALA A 59 -21.51 13.12 8.12
N GLY A 60 -21.60 12.25 9.12
CA GLY A 60 -22.71 11.32 9.31
C GLY A 60 -22.65 10.04 8.45
N ARG A 61 -21.67 9.91 7.55
CA ARG A 61 -21.41 8.67 6.79
C ARG A 61 -20.31 7.85 7.44
N ARG A 62 -20.36 6.53 7.29
CA ARG A 62 -19.39 5.60 7.89
C ARG A 62 -18.49 4.99 6.84
N TYR A 63 -17.19 5.01 7.11
CA TYR A 63 -16.15 4.59 6.20
C TYR A 63 -15.23 3.54 6.83
N MET A 64 -14.77 2.60 6.02
CA MET A 64 -13.78 1.60 6.39
C MET A 64 -12.60 1.59 5.40
N ASP A 65 -11.59 0.80 5.72
CA ASP A 65 -10.35 0.68 4.94
C ASP A 65 -10.60 0.45 3.43
N GLY A 66 -9.98 1.28 2.58
CA GLY A 66 -10.10 1.21 1.12
C GLY A 66 -9.49 -0.06 0.50
N GLY A 67 -8.62 -0.74 1.23
CA GLY A 67 -8.00 -2.01 0.87
C GLY A 67 -9.00 -3.17 0.76
N VAL A 68 -10.21 -3.01 1.30
CA VAL A 68 -11.31 -3.98 1.15
C VAL A 68 -11.72 -4.16 -0.31
N ALA A 69 -11.68 -3.10 -1.12
CA ALA A 69 -11.95 -3.22 -2.57
C ALA A 69 -10.73 -3.77 -3.32
N SER A 70 -9.53 -3.26 -3.03
CA SER A 70 -8.28 -3.72 -3.61
C SER A 70 -7.11 -3.28 -2.74
N SER A 71 -6.12 -4.14 -2.54
CA SER A 71 -4.90 -3.80 -1.79
C SER A 71 -4.03 -2.72 -2.44
N VAL A 72 -4.26 -2.37 -3.71
CA VAL A 72 -3.46 -1.38 -4.46
C VAL A 72 -4.27 -0.23 -5.06
N ASN A 73 -5.58 -0.40 -5.31
CA ASN A 73 -6.45 0.63 -5.87
C ASN A 73 -5.88 1.38 -7.10
N VAL A 74 -5.19 0.67 -8.02
CA VAL A 74 -4.44 1.29 -9.15
C VAL A 74 -5.31 2.17 -10.05
N GLY A 75 -6.62 1.91 -10.13
CA GLY A 75 -7.57 2.72 -10.89
C GLY A 75 -7.68 4.18 -10.40
N VAL A 76 -7.32 4.46 -9.14
CA VAL A 76 -7.28 5.82 -8.59
C VAL A 76 -6.23 6.69 -9.30
N ALA A 77 -5.23 6.08 -9.92
CA ALA A 77 -4.20 6.75 -10.73
C ALA A 77 -4.44 6.58 -12.25
N GLY A 78 -5.67 6.29 -12.68
CA GLY A 78 -6.00 6.05 -14.08
C GLY A 78 -5.80 7.26 -15.01
N ASP A 79 -5.68 8.46 -14.46
CA ASP A 79 -5.33 9.70 -15.14
C ASP A 79 -3.82 9.89 -15.35
N CYS A 80 -2.99 9.04 -14.72
CA CYS A 80 -1.54 9.08 -14.87
C CYS A 80 -1.07 8.23 -16.05
N ALA A 81 -0.17 8.76 -16.88
CA ALA A 81 0.44 7.99 -17.97
C ALA A 81 1.37 6.87 -17.44
N VAL A 82 1.96 7.07 -16.26
CA VAL A 82 2.85 6.12 -15.59
C VAL A 82 2.57 6.17 -14.09
N ALA A 83 2.41 4.99 -13.47
CA ALA A 83 2.27 4.85 -12.02
C ALA A 83 3.36 3.92 -11.47
N VAL A 84 3.93 4.28 -10.33
CA VAL A 84 4.84 3.41 -9.55
C VAL A 84 4.08 2.94 -8.32
N VAL A 85 3.94 1.63 -8.16
CA VAL A 85 3.22 1.03 -7.02
C VAL A 85 4.22 0.38 -6.07
N LEU A 86 4.16 0.77 -4.80
CA LEU A 86 4.97 0.20 -3.73
C LEU A 86 4.09 -0.74 -2.89
N VAL A 87 4.37 -2.05 -2.95
CA VAL A 87 3.64 -3.08 -2.20
C VAL A 87 4.61 -3.76 -1.22
N PRO A 88 4.65 -3.35 0.05
CA PRO A 88 5.41 -4.06 1.06
C PRO A 88 4.75 -5.43 1.30
N SER A 89 5.41 -6.51 0.89
CA SER A 89 4.89 -7.87 1.01
C SER A 89 5.96 -8.86 1.41
N GLY A 90 5.54 -10.01 1.96
CA GLY A 90 6.45 -11.12 2.24
C GLY A 90 7.05 -11.69 0.95
N ALA A 91 8.19 -12.37 1.06
CA ALA A 91 8.90 -12.95 -0.09
C ALA A 91 8.02 -13.91 -0.90
N ASP A 92 7.11 -14.62 -0.22
CA ASP A 92 6.23 -15.64 -0.80
C ASP A 92 4.80 -15.12 -1.02
N THR A 93 4.53 -13.83 -0.77
CA THR A 93 3.21 -13.24 -1.02
C THR A 93 2.99 -13.09 -2.54
N PRO A 94 1.90 -13.64 -3.10
CA PRO A 94 1.59 -13.44 -4.51
C PRO A 94 1.46 -11.95 -4.85
N SER A 95 2.02 -11.54 -5.99
CA SER A 95 1.91 -10.16 -6.44
C SER A 95 0.46 -9.85 -6.86
N PRO A 96 -0.06 -8.65 -6.52
CA PRO A 96 -1.40 -8.22 -6.93
C PRO A 96 -1.50 -7.99 -8.45
N PHE A 97 -0.37 -7.98 -9.17
CA PHE A 97 -0.29 -7.85 -10.63
C PHE A 97 -0.09 -9.20 -11.34
N GLY A 98 -0.37 -10.32 -10.65
CA GLY A 98 -0.11 -11.67 -11.15
C GLY A 98 1.33 -12.14 -10.87
N PRO A 99 1.73 -13.32 -11.40
CA PRO A 99 3.07 -13.83 -11.21
C PRO A 99 4.06 -12.83 -11.80
N GLY A 100 4.84 -12.19 -10.92
CA GLY A 100 5.93 -11.33 -11.34
C GLY A 100 6.91 -12.11 -12.23
N ARG A 101 7.79 -11.39 -12.94
CA ARG A 101 8.88 -12.03 -13.66
C ARG A 101 9.56 -13.04 -12.71
N PRO A 102 9.78 -14.30 -13.12
CA PRO A 102 10.41 -15.28 -12.25
C PRO A 102 11.73 -14.68 -11.75
N PRO A 103 12.07 -14.89 -10.46
CA PRO A 103 13.33 -14.38 -9.93
C PRO A 103 14.43 -14.82 -10.89
N ARG A 104 15.27 -13.86 -11.34
CA ARG A 104 16.49 -14.24 -12.06
C ARG A 104 17.17 -15.27 -11.16
N SER A 105 17.34 -16.48 -11.68
CA SER A 105 17.97 -17.55 -10.93
C SER A 105 19.22 -16.96 -10.30
N ARG A 106 19.26 -16.93 -8.96
CA ARG A 106 20.51 -16.65 -8.28
C ARG A 106 21.40 -17.78 -8.75
N HIS A 107 22.34 -17.49 -9.65
CA HIS A 107 23.46 -18.39 -9.85
C HIS A 107 24.01 -18.61 -8.45
N SER A 108 23.80 -19.80 -7.90
CA SER A 108 24.52 -20.26 -6.73
C SER A 108 25.98 -20.00 -7.08
N ARG A 109 26.61 -19.05 -6.38
CA ARG A 109 28.06 -19.00 -6.37
C ARG A 109 28.46 -20.38 -5.88
N ALA A 110 28.86 -21.25 -6.80
CA ALA A 110 29.42 -22.54 -6.46
C ALA A 110 30.52 -22.23 -5.45
N ALA A 111 30.39 -22.83 -4.27
CA ALA A 111 31.41 -22.75 -3.25
C ALA A 111 32.75 -23.03 -3.93
N HIS A 112 33.67 -22.06 -3.86
CA HIS A 112 35.02 -22.26 -4.37
C HIS A 112 35.62 -23.44 -3.62
N SER A 113 35.74 -24.58 -4.29
CA SER A 113 36.59 -25.67 -3.81
C SER A 113 38.01 -25.13 -3.67
N PRO A 114 38.69 -25.32 -2.53
CA PRO A 114 40.06 -24.85 -2.37
C PRO A 114 40.95 -25.66 -3.31
N CYS A 115 41.66 -24.94 -4.19
CA CYS A 115 42.72 -25.50 -5.04
C CYS A 115 43.78 -26.14 -4.13
N SER A 116 43.85 -27.47 -4.12
CA SER A 116 44.89 -28.23 -3.45
C SER A 116 46.23 -27.91 -4.12
N ARG A 117 47.14 -27.28 -3.38
CA ARG A 117 48.54 -27.13 -3.81
C ARG A 117 49.21 -28.49 -3.71
N THR A 118 49.48 -29.09 -4.85
CA THR A 118 50.50 -30.14 -4.98
C THR A 118 51.87 -29.47 -4.88
N THR A 119 52.54 -29.58 -3.74
CA THR A 119 53.98 -29.36 -3.66
C THR A 119 54.68 -30.64 -4.10
N SER A 120 55.38 -30.55 -5.23
CA SER A 120 56.35 -31.54 -5.70
C SER A 120 57.75 -31.08 -5.30
N ARG A 121 58.55 -32.05 -4.84
CA ARG A 121 59.97 -32.03 -4.42
C ARG A 121 60.29 -31.57 -3.01
#